data_AF-A0A9X6Z7L0-F1
#
_entry.id   AF-A0A9X6Z7L0-F1
#
_cell.length_a   1.000
_cell.length_b   1.000
_cell.length_c   1.000
_cell.angle_alpha   90.00
_cell.angle_beta   90.00
_cell.angle_gamma   90.00
#
_symmetry.space_group_name_H-M   'P 1'
#
loop_
_entity.id
_entity.type
_entity.pdbx_description
1 polymer ?
#
loop_
_entity_poly.entity_id
_entity_poly.type
_entity_poly.pdbx_seq_one_letter_code
_entity_poly.pdbx_strand_id
1 'polypeptide(L)'
;MSVFTPEEITELAANSGRKKAHLSLLPMLILGFFGGAFIALGYLLDIHVIGTMPKSWGSFTSFLGAAVFPIGLILVILVGGELVTGNMMTVSMAWLHKKIDLFHFIRNLVIVTFSNFIGAVFVAYFFGHIVGLTEGAFLAKTVSIAQAKLQDTPLQAFISAIGCNWLVCLAVWLSMGSKEFIGKIIGIWFPVMTFVAIGFQHVVANMFVIPAAIFSGHLTWIEYFPNFIFVFFGNLAGGMLFVALPYFISYNKKLPSNKEQAELKKKSVSA
;
A
#
# COMPACT_ATOMS: atom_id res chain seq x y z
N MET A 1 -23.34 -14.88 5.30
CA MET A 1 -22.18 -14.40 6.10
C MET A 1 -21.64 -13.11 5.52
N SER A 2 -21.43 -12.11 6.39
CA SER A 2 -20.87 -10.78 6.07
C SER A 2 -19.33 -10.76 6.07
N VAL A 3 -18.70 -11.86 6.46
CA VAL A 3 -17.23 -12.04 6.55
C VAL A 3 -16.81 -13.25 5.73
N PHE A 4 -15.70 -13.12 4.99
CA PHE A 4 -15.05 -14.21 4.25
C PHE A 4 -13.97 -14.88 5.09
N THR A 5 -13.78 -16.19 4.91
CA THR A 5 -12.66 -16.92 5.53
C THR A 5 -11.32 -16.55 4.87
N PRO A 6 -10.17 -16.76 5.54
CA PRO A 6 -8.87 -16.57 4.92
C PRO A 6 -8.66 -17.37 3.61
N GLU A 7 -9.26 -18.56 3.51
CA GLU A 7 -9.24 -19.37 2.29
C GLU A 7 -10.02 -18.69 1.15
N GLU A 8 -11.23 -18.19 1.42
CA GLU A 8 -12.02 -17.43 0.45
C GLU A 8 -11.31 -16.13 0.01
N ILE A 9 -10.66 -15.43 0.95
CA ILE A 9 -9.90 -14.20 0.65
C ILE A 9 -8.71 -14.51 -0.27
N THR A 10 -8.08 -15.67 -0.14
CA THR A 10 -6.96 -16.07 -1.01
C THR A 10 -7.38 -16.09 -2.48
N GLU A 11 -8.52 -16.69 -2.78
CA GLU A 11 -9.07 -16.75 -4.14
C GLU A 11 -9.56 -15.37 -4.62
N LEU A 12 -10.16 -14.56 -3.74
CA LEU A 12 -10.55 -13.18 -4.03
C LEU A 12 -9.32 -12.32 -4.38
N ALA A 13 -8.22 -12.44 -3.63
CA ALA A 13 -6.98 -11.73 -3.86
C ALA A 13 -6.35 -12.12 -5.20
N ALA A 14 -6.32 -13.42 -5.52
CA ALA A 14 -5.84 -13.92 -6.81
C ALA A 14 -6.68 -13.40 -7.99
N ASN A 15 -8.00 -13.39 -7.85
CA ASN A 15 -8.91 -12.87 -8.88
C ASN A 15 -8.81 -11.35 -9.04
N SER A 16 -8.66 -10.63 -7.93
CA SER A 16 -8.39 -9.19 -7.94
C SER A 16 -7.09 -8.89 -8.68
N GLY A 17 -6.00 -9.58 -8.34
CA GLY A 17 -4.71 -9.44 -9.02
C GLY A 17 -4.77 -9.72 -10.52
N ARG A 18 -5.50 -10.78 -10.92
CA ARG A 18 -5.72 -11.09 -12.35
C ARG A 18 -6.41 -9.93 -13.07
N LYS A 19 -7.49 -9.39 -12.50
CA LYS A 19 -8.23 -8.27 -13.10
C LYS A 19 -7.34 -7.04 -13.27
N LYS A 20 -6.60 -6.67 -12.22
CA LYS A 20 -5.69 -5.53 -12.21
C LYS A 20 -4.56 -5.64 -13.23
N ALA A 21 -3.98 -6.83 -13.36
CA ALA A 21 -2.90 -7.09 -14.32
C ALA A 21 -3.34 -6.96 -15.79
N HIS A 22 -4.61 -7.25 -16.08
CA HIS A 22 -5.20 -7.16 -17.42
C HIS A 22 -5.86 -5.81 -17.74
N LEU A 23 -5.80 -4.82 -16.85
CA LEU A 23 -6.26 -3.48 -17.17
C LEU A 23 -5.53 -2.94 -18.40
N SER A 24 -6.28 -2.30 -19.30
CA SER A 24 -5.69 -1.53 -20.40
C SER A 24 -4.88 -0.35 -19.85
N LEU A 25 -3.99 0.18 -20.69
CA LEU A 25 -3.01 1.19 -20.25
C LEU A 25 -3.68 2.42 -19.63
N LEU A 26 -4.72 2.97 -20.27
CA LEU A 26 -5.36 4.21 -19.82
C LEU A 26 -6.00 4.09 -18.42
N PRO A 27 -6.85 3.08 -18.12
CA PRO A 27 -7.33 2.86 -16.75
C PRO A 27 -6.22 2.64 -15.73
N MET A 28 -5.14 1.92 -16.10
CA MET A 28 -4.01 1.70 -15.21
C MET A 28 -3.29 3.01 -14.85
N LEU A 29 -3.13 3.91 -15.82
CA LEU A 29 -2.55 5.23 -15.61
C LEU A 29 -3.46 6.12 -14.74
N ILE A 30 -4.76 6.18 -15.04
CA ILE A 30 -5.72 7.03 -14.29
C ILE A 30 -5.87 6.54 -12.86
N LEU A 31 -6.15 5.24 -12.66
CA LEU A 31 -6.32 4.67 -11.33
C LEU A 31 -5.01 4.66 -10.56
N GLY A 32 -3.87 4.48 -11.25
CA GLY A 32 -2.55 4.61 -10.66
C GLY A 32 -2.26 6.03 -10.19
N PHE A 33 -2.62 7.05 -10.97
CA PHE A 33 -2.52 8.44 -10.55
C PHE A 33 -3.32 8.69 -9.26
N PHE A 34 -4.59 8.25 -9.21
CA PHE A 34 -5.40 8.37 -8.01
C PHE A 34 -4.84 7.59 -6.82
N GLY A 35 -4.27 6.40 -7.06
CA GLY A 35 -3.58 5.63 -6.03
C GLY A 35 -2.46 6.41 -5.34
N GLY A 36 -1.61 7.09 -6.13
CA GLY A 36 -0.56 7.96 -5.62
C GLY A 36 -1.09 9.19 -4.91
N ALA A 37 -2.03 9.89 -5.54
CA ALA A 37 -2.60 11.13 -5.01
C ALA A 37 -3.36 10.91 -3.68
N PHE A 38 -4.11 9.82 -3.55
CA PHE A 38 -4.84 9.52 -2.30
C PHE A 38 -3.90 9.22 -1.13
N ILE A 39 -2.82 8.46 -1.36
CA ILE A 39 -1.81 8.23 -0.33
C ILE A 39 -1.11 9.55 0.04
N ALA A 40 -0.79 10.38 -0.95
CA ALA A 40 -0.19 11.69 -0.71
C ALA A 40 -1.12 12.63 0.08
N LEU A 41 -2.43 12.62 -0.19
CA LEU A 41 -3.42 13.39 0.57
C LEU A 41 -3.52 12.91 2.03
N GLY A 42 -3.49 11.60 2.27
CA GLY A 42 -3.42 11.06 3.62
C GLY A 42 -2.16 11.52 4.38
N TYR A 43 -1.02 11.57 3.70
CA TYR A 43 0.22 12.07 4.28
C TYR A 43 0.21 13.60 4.48
N LEU A 44 -0.40 14.35 3.56
CA LEU A 44 -0.57 15.79 3.72
C LEU A 44 -1.41 16.11 4.97
N LEU A 45 -2.49 15.35 5.20
CA LEU A 45 -3.30 15.47 6.42
C LEU A 45 -2.49 15.13 7.67
N ASP A 46 -1.69 14.05 7.64
CA ASP A 46 -0.78 13.70 8.74
C ASP A 46 0.15 14.88 9.07
N ILE A 47 0.89 15.41 8.08
CA ILE A 47 1.77 16.59 8.25
C ILE A 47 1.02 17.77 8.86
N HIS A 48 -0.22 18.03 8.43
CA HIS A 48 -1.04 19.12 8.95
C HIS A 48 -1.42 18.92 10.41
N VAL A 49 -1.76 17.70 10.79
CA VAL A 49 -2.07 17.36 12.18
C VAL A 49 -0.84 17.46 13.06
N ILE A 50 0.33 17.01 12.61
CA ILE A 50 1.52 16.93 13.48
C ILE A 50 2.45 18.15 13.40
N GLY A 51 2.31 18.99 12.37
CA GLY A 51 3.22 20.11 12.10
C GLY A 51 3.04 21.28 13.04
N THR A 52 1.82 21.51 13.53
CA THR A 52 1.47 22.67 14.38
C THR A 52 1.17 22.31 15.84
N MET A 53 1.32 21.03 16.22
CA MET A 53 1.01 20.59 17.58
C MET A 53 2.10 20.99 18.59
N PRO A 54 1.73 21.24 19.86
CA PRO A 54 2.70 21.58 20.90
C PRO A 54 3.71 20.46 21.10
N LYS A 55 5.01 20.81 21.16
CA LYS A 55 6.09 19.83 21.43
C LYS A 55 5.89 19.07 22.76
N SER A 56 5.21 19.68 23.73
CA SER A 56 4.88 19.08 25.03
C SER A 56 4.00 17.83 24.93
N TRP A 57 3.31 17.62 23.81
CA TRP A 57 2.47 16.44 23.59
C TRP A 57 3.28 15.18 23.24
N GLY A 58 4.57 15.32 22.91
CA GLY A 58 5.48 14.20 22.68
C GLY A 58 4.93 13.20 21.66
N SER A 59 4.98 11.91 22.01
CA SER A 59 4.54 10.79 21.16
C SER A 59 3.05 10.81 20.82
N PHE A 60 2.22 11.51 21.59
CA PHE A 60 0.79 11.65 21.28
C PHE A 60 0.57 12.40 19.96
N THR A 61 1.46 13.33 19.60
CA THR A 61 1.42 14.01 18.29
C THR A 61 1.56 13.01 17.14
N SER A 62 2.58 12.14 17.19
CA SER A 62 2.81 11.12 16.18
C SER A 62 1.66 10.12 16.09
N PHE A 63 1.03 9.79 17.23
CA PHE A 63 -0.16 8.93 17.27
C PHE A 63 -1.35 9.56 16.54
N LEU A 64 -1.62 10.86 16.73
CA LEU A 64 -2.69 11.56 16.03
C LEU A 64 -2.46 11.60 14.51
N GLY A 65 -1.22 11.88 14.08
CA GLY A 65 -0.82 11.80 12.68
C GLY A 65 -1.05 10.41 12.07
N ALA A 66 -0.57 9.38 12.76
CA ALA A 66 -0.78 7.99 12.38
C ALA A 66 -2.26 7.60 12.33
N ALA A 67 -3.11 8.16 13.19
CA ALA A 67 -4.53 7.87 13.23
C ALA A 67 -5.29 8.48 12.04
N VAL A 68 -4.83 9.60 11.46
CA VAL A 68 -5.51 10.25 10.32
C VAL A 68 -4.99 9.80 8.95
N PHE A 69 -3.74 9.33 8.87
CA PHE A 69 -3.13 8.82 7.64
C PHE A 69 -3.96 7.74 6.88
N PRO A 70 -4.69 6.81 7.54
CA PRO A 70 -5.42 5.74 6.87
C PRO A 70 -6.44 6.18 5.82
N ILE A 71 -6.88 7.45 5.84
CA ILE A 71 -7.78 8.01 4.83
C ILE A 71 -7.27 7.76 3.40
N GLY A 72 -5.95 7.77 3.18
CA GLY A 72 -5.36 7.53 1.87
C GLY A 72 -5.71 6.14 1.33
N LEU A 73 -5.48 5.08 2.11
CA LEU A 73 -5.80 3.71 1.67
C LEU A 73 -7.31 3.45 1.65
N ILE A 74 -8.08 4.09 2.53
CA ILE A 74 -9.55 4.03 2.51
C ILE A 74 -10.09 4.54 1.17
N LEU A 75 -9.59 5.69 0.68
CA LEU A 75 -9.97 6.23 -0.63
C LEU A 75 -9.58 5.29 -1.77
N VAL A 76 -8.35 4.75 -1.75
CA VAL A 76 -7.88 3.79 -2.77
C VAL A 76 -8.82 2.59 -2.89
N ILE A 77 -9.25 2.02 -1.76
CA ILE A 77 -10.07 0.80 -1.74
C ILE A 77 -11.55 1.08 -2.02
N LEU A 78 -12.12 2.16 -1.48
CA LEU A 78 -13.57 2.39 -1.52
C LEU A 78 -14.01 3.28 -2.69
N VAL A 79 -13.20 4.26 -3.08
CA VAL A 79 -13.48 5.12 -4.26
C VAL A 79 -12.97 4.45 -5.53
N GLY A 80 -11.80 3.81 -5.44
CA GLY A 80 -11.16 3.11 -6.55
C GLY A 80 -9.88 3.81 -6.99
N GLY A 81 -8.78 3.09 -6.84
CA GLY A 81 -7.46 3.45 -7.33
C GLY A 81 -6.56 2.21 -7.40
N GLU A 82 -5.49 2.30 -8.17
CA GLU A 82 -4.48 1.24 -8.27
C GLU A 82 -3.26 1.68 -7.47
N LEU A 83 -2.94 0.92 -6.42
CA LEU A 83 -1.80 1.21 -5.55
C LEU A 83 -0.78 0.07 -5.66
N VAL A 84 0.45 0.41 -6.03
CA VAL A 84 1.50 -0.58 -6.28
C VAL A 84 1.73 -1.49 -5.08
N THR A 85 1.73 -0.94 -3.86
CA THR A 85 2.01 -1.71 -2.64
C THR A 85 0.94 -2.77 -2.34
N GLY A 86 -0.33 -2.47 -2.60
CA GLY A 86 -1.40 -3.49 -2.57
C GLY A 86 -1.35 -4.47 -3.76
N ASN A 87 -0.89 -4.01 -4.91
CA ASN A 87 -0.70 -4.85 -6.11
C ASN A 87 0.46 -5.83 -5.93
N MET A 88 1.52 -5.47 -5.20
CA MET A 88 2.64 -6.37 -4.85
C MET A 88 2.17 -7.64 -4.14
N MET A 89 1.02 -7.64 -3.45
CA MET A 89 0.41 -8.84 -2.89
C MET A 89 -0.64 -9.46 -3.83
N THR A 90 -1.61 -8.69 -4.32
CA THR A 90 -2.71 -9.25 -5.13
C THR A 90 -2.24 -9.79 -6.48
N VAL A 91 -1.37 -9.07 -7.19
CA VAL A 91 -0.82 -9.48 -8.48
C VAL A 91 0.18 -10.62 -8.31
N SER A 92 0.96 -10.64 -7.22
CA SER A 92 1.78 -11.80 -6.84
C SER A 92 0.91 -13.03 -6.57
N MET A 93 -0.22 -12.87 -5.88
CA MET A 93 -1.17 -13.97 -5.65
C MET A 93 -1.72 -14.53 -6.96
N ALA A 94 -2.07 -13.66 -7.92
CA ALA A 94 -2.51 -14.08 -9.25
C ALA A 94 -1.41 -14.83 -10.01
N TRP A 95 -0.16 -14.37 -9.92
CA TRP A 95 0.99 -15.00 -10.56
C TRP A 95 1.30 -16.38 -9.96
N LEU A 96 1.29 -16.51 -8.62
CA LEU A 96 1.47 -17.79 -7.92
C LEU A 96 0.38 -18.82 -8.28
N HIS A 97 -0.86 -18.36 -8.46
CA HIS A 97 -1.98 -19.19 -8.96
C HIS A 97 -1.93 -19.45 -10.48
N LYS A 98 -0.88 -19.00 -11.19
CA LYS A 98 -0.73 -19.12 -12.64
C LYS A 98 -1.90 -18.50 -13.44
N LYS A 99 -2.55 -17.47 -12.88
CA LYS A 99 -3.65 -16.72 -13.54
C LYS A 99 -3.14 -15.61 -14.47
N ILE A 100 -1.86 -15.25 -14.35
CA ILE A 100 -1.15 -14.28 -15.19
C ILE A 100 0.28 -14.79 -15.43
N ASP A 101 0.91 -14.32 -16.50
CA ASP A 101 2.33 -14.56 -16.76
C ASP A 101 3.24 -13.50 -16.10
N LEU A 102 4.55 -13.69 -16.23
CA LEU A 102 5.55 -12.77 -15.69
C LEU A 102 5.51 -11.39 -16.37
N PHE A 103 5.12 -11.31 -17.63
CA PHE A 103 5.02 -10.05 -18.36
C PHE A 103 3.92 -9.16 -17.75
N HIS A 104 2.72 -9.72 -17.52
CA HIS A 104 1.61 -9.02 -16.88
C HIS A 104 1.96 -8.59 -15.45
N PHE A 105 2.71 -9.42 -14.72
CA PHE A 105 3.21 -9.10 -13.39
C PHE A 105 4.12 -7.86 -13.41
N ILE A 106 5.19 -7.88 -14.21
CA ILE A 106 6.15 -6.76 -14.32
C ILE A 106 5.47 -5.51 -14.88
N ARG A 107 4.64 -5.66 -15.92
CA ARG A 107 3.88 -4.56 -16.54
C ARG A 107 3.05 -3.81 -15.51
N ASN A 108 2.28 -4.52 -14.68
CA ASN A 108 1.46 -3.87 -13.66
C ASN A 108 2.33 -3.12 -12.65
N LEU A 109 3.37 -3.75 -12.12
CA LEU A 109 4.24 -3.11 -11.13
C LEU A 109 4.88 -1.84 -11.70
N VAL A 110 5.45 -1.88 -12.91
CA VAL A 110 6.12 -0.71 -13.50
C VAL A 110 5.15 0.43 -13.77
N ILE A 111 4.03 0.16 -14.46
CA ILE A 111 3.09 1.21 -14.86
C ILE A 111 2.40 1.83 -13.64
N VAL A 112 1.95 1.01 -12.68
CA VAL A 112 1.27 1.51 -11.48
C VAL A 112 2.26 2.27 -10.59
N THR A 113 3.52 1.83 -10.45
CA THR A 113 4.56 2.59 -9.72
C THR A 113 4.77 3.96 -10.33
N PHE A 114 4.96 4.03 -11.65
CA PHE A 114 5.15 5.28 -12.37
C PHE A 114 3.94 6.22 -12.20
N SER A 115 2.73 5.66 -12.31
CA SER A 115 1.49 6.43 -12.16
C SER A 115 1.28 6.92 -10.73
N ASN A 116 1.56 6.07 -9.73
CA ASN A 116 1.55 6.45 -8.31
C ASN A 116 2.55 7.58 -8.04
N PHE A 117 3.75 7.50 -8.63
CA PHE A 117 4.75 8.55 -8.50
C PHE A 117 4.26 9.89 -9.05
N ILE A 118 3.67 9.90 -10.25
CA ILE A 118 3.07 11.12 -10.83
C ILE A 118 1.97 11.68 -9.92
N GLY A 119 1.06 10.83 -9.42
CA GLY A 119 0.00 11.26 -8.53
C GLY A 119 0.50 11.85 -7.21
N ALA A 120 1.52 11.23 -6.61
CA ALA A 120 2.12 11.70 -5.37
C ALA A 120 2.90 13.02 -5.57
N VAL A 121 3.67 13.12 -6.66
CA VAL A 121 4.40 14.35 -7.03
C VAL A 121 3.44 15.49 -7.39
N PHE A 122 2.32 15.19 -8.04
CA PHE A 122 1.27 16.18 -8.29
C PHE A 122 0.79 16.81 -6.98
N VAL A 123 0.46 16.00 -5.97
CA VAL A 123 0.03 16.52 -4.66
C VAL A 123 1.17 17.25 -3.95
N ALA A 124 2.40 16.73 -3.99
CA ALA A 124 3.57 17.39 -3.40
C ALA A 124 3.83 18.77 -4.01
N TYR A 125 3.72 18.90 -5.33
CA TYR A 125 3.97 20.15 -6.03
C TYR A 125 2.80 21.12 -5.92
N PHE A 126 1.61 20.74 -6.38
CA PHE A 126 0.48 21.68 -6.45
C PHE A 126 -0.10 22.00 -5.07
N PHE A 127 -0.29 21.02 -4.21
CA PHE A 127 -0.89 21.25 -2.89
C PHE A 127 0.19 21.52 -1.83
N GLY A 128 1.28 20.77 -1.86
CA GLY A 128 2.39 20.99 -0.92
C GLY A 128 3.09 22.32 -1.16
N HIS A 129 3.67 22.51 -2.35
CA HIS A 129 4.54 23.66 -2.64
C HIS A 129 3.77 24.91 -3.11
N ILE A 130 2.93 24.81 -4.15
CA ILE A 130 2.24 25.98 -4.73
C ILE A 130 1.19 26.58 -3.78
N VAL A 131 0.32 25.74 -3.21
CA VAL A 131 -0.62 26.19 -2.16
C VAL A 131 0.10 26.44 -0.83
N GLY A 132 1.28 25.84 -0.62
CA GLY A 132 2.09 26.04 0.58
C GLY A 132 1.69 25.16 1.76
N LEU A 133 0.94 24.08 1.55
CA LEU A 133 0.48 23.19 2.61
C LEU A 133 1.60 22.32 3.21
N THR A 134 2.76 22.21 2.56
CA THR A 134 3.97 21.60 3.17
C THR A 134 5.04 22.61 3.52
N GLU A 135 4.73 23.90 3.37
CA GLU A 135 5.64 25.04 3.56
C GLU A 135 5.34 25.78 4.87
N GLY A 136 6.02 26.91 5.11
CA GLY A 136 5.75 27.81 6.23
C GLY A 136 5.74 27.09 7.58
N ALA A 137 4.61 27.12 8.28
CA ALA A 137 4.44 26.48 9.58
C ALA A 137 4.66 24.95 9.56
N PHE A 138 4.47 24.31 8.41
CA PHE A 138 4.61 22.85 8.25
C PHE A 138 5.99 22.42 7.73
N LEU A 139 6.76 23.36 7.17
CA LEU A 139 8.04 23.07 6.48
C LEU A 139 9.03 22.31 7.35
N ALA A 140 9.24 22.78 8.58
CA ALA A 140 10.19 22.15 9.51
C ALA A 140 9.86 20.67 9.75
N LYS A 141 8.57 20.34 9.82
CA LYS A 141 8.12 18.97 9.99
C LYS A 141 8.30 18.15 8.71
N THR A 142 7.88 18.67 7.56
CA THR A 142 8.06 18.05 6.23
C THR A 142 9.52 17.65 6.02
N VAL A 143 10.44 18.61 6.20
CA VAL A 143 11.88 18.41 6.01
C VAL A 143 12.43 17.40 7.02
N SER A 144 12.05 17.49 8.29
CA SER A 144 12.54 16.54 9.31
C SER A 144 12.15 15.09 9.00
N ILE A 145 10.94 14.86 8.50
CA ILE A 145 10.45 13.53 8.15
C ILE A 145 11.17 13.01 6.90
N ALA A 146 11.30 13.85 5.87
CA ALA A 146 12.00 13.49 4.65
C ALA A 146 13.48 13.16 4.91
N GLN A 147 14.16 13.98 5.71
CA GLN A 147 15.55 13.76 6.12
C GLN A 147 15.70 12.46 6.91
N ALA A 148 14.85 12.23 7.92
CA ALA A 148 14.89 10.99 8.70
C ALA A 148 14.79 9.74 7.81
N LYS A 149 13.94 9.79 6.76
CA LYS A 149 13.81 8.69 5.80
C LYS A 149 15.05 8.44 4.94
N LEU A 150 15.80 9.50 4.62
CA LEU A 150 17.04 9.40 3.82
C LEU A 150 18.28 9.09 4.65
N GLN A 151 18.23 9.25 5.97
CA GLN A 151 19.31 8.87 6.88
C GLN A 151 19.38 7.36 7.15
N ASP A 152 18.31 6.62 6.89
CA ASP A 152 18.32 5.16 6.99
C ASP A 152 19.35 4.57 6.02
N THR A 153 20.20 3.68 6.53
CA THR A 153 21.09 2.87 5.68
C THR A 153 20.26 2.02 4.72
N PRO A 154 20.83 1.59 3.58
CA PRO A 154 20.16 0.69 2.64
C PRO A 154 19.46 -0.52 3.26
N LEU A 155 20.12 -1.16 4.24
CA LEU A 155 19.56 -2.32 4.93
C LEU A 155 18.40 -1.94 5.86
N GLN A 156 18.51 -0.83 6.59
CA GLN A 156 17.43 -0.31 7.43
C GLN A 156 16.20 0.04 6.59
N ALA A 157 16.40 0.77 5.49
CA ALA A 157 15.33 1.15 4.57
C ALA A 157 14.63 -0.09 3.98
N PHE A 158 15.39 -1.09 3.55
CA PHE A 158 14.87 -2.35 3.00
C PHE A 158 14.04 -3.15 4.03
N ILE A 159 14.57 -3.38 5.24
CA ILE A 159 13.87 -4.14 6.29
C ILE A 159 12.63 -3.37 6.78
N SER A 160 12.77 -2.06 7.01
CA SER A 160 11.65 -1.18 7.38
C SER A 160 10.52 -1.27 6.34
N ALA A 161 10.87 -1.31 5.06
CA ALA A 161 9.90 -1.44 3.98
C ALA A 161 9.21 -2.83 3.92
N ILE A 162 9.87 -3.92 4.33
CA ILE A 162 9.21 -5.22 4.48
C ILE A 162 8.08 -5.13 5.51
N GLY A 163 8.39 -4.59 6.69
CA GLY A 163 7.42 -4.40 7.77
C GLY A 163 6.25 -3.51 7.36
N CYS A 164 6.53 -2.42 6.64
CA CYS A 164 5.49 -1.55 6.08
C CYS A 164 4.52 -2.33 5.20
N ASN A 165 5.02 -2.98 4.14
CA ASN A 165 4.12 -3.53 3.15
C ASN A 165 3.45 -4.82 3.61
N TRP A 166 3.99 -5.50 4.62
CA TRP A 166 3.25 -6.56 5.32
C TRP A 166 1.93 -6.00 5.89
N LEU A 167 1.98 -4.90 6.64
CA LEU A 167 0.80 -4.27 7.23
C LEU A 167 -0.14 -3.66 6.19
N VAL A 168 0.39 -3.01 5.13
CA VAL A 168 -0.43 -2.50 4.02
C VAL A 168 -1.18 -3.63 3.32
N CYS A 169 -0.50 -4.75 3.04
CA CYS A 169 -1.13 -5.90 2.40
C CYS A 169 -2.17 -6.56 3.33
N LEU A 170 -1.94 -6.60 4.64
CA LEU A 170 -2.93 -7.06 5.62
C LEU A 170 -4.14 -6.12 5.69
N ALA A 171 -3.97 -4.80 5.60
CA ALA A 171 -5.10 -3.87 5.48
C ALA A 171 -5.96 -4.17 4.24
N VAL A 172 -5.32 -4.39 3.09
CA VAL A 172 -6.02 -4.79 1.86
C VAL A 172 -6.72 -6.14 2.07
N TRP A 173 -6.06 -7.13 2.68
CA TRP A 173 -6.61 -8.44 2.98
C TRP A 173 -7.84 -8.38 3.88
N LEU A 174 -7.75 -7.67 5.01
CA LEU A 174 -8.85 -7.47 5.95
C LEU A 174 -10.03 -6.76 5.29
N SER A 175 -9.76 -5.79 4.41
CA SER A 175 -10.82 -5.11 3.63
C SER A 175 -11.52 -6.06 2.64
N MET A 176 -10.82 -7.05 2.09
CA MET A 176 -11.43 -8.09 1.26
C MET A 176 -12.28 -9.05 2.10
N GLY A 177 -11.92 -9.24 3.37
CA GLY A 177 -12.64 -10.08 4.32
C GLY A 177 -14.04 -9.59 4.70
N SER A 178 -14.36 -8.31 4.48
CA SER A 178 -15.69 -7.75 4.80
C SER A 178 -16.46 -7.30 3.55
N LYS A 179 -17.76 -7.56 3.54
CA LYS A 179 -18.71 -7.02 2.53
C LYS A 179 -19.26 -5.65 2.92
N GLU A 180 -19.15 -5.27 4.20
CA GLU A 180 -19.73 -4.04 4.73
C GLU A 180 -18.74 -2.88 4.65
N PHE A 181 -19.25 -1.69 4.36
CA PHE A 181 -18.43 -0.48 4.20
C PHE A 181 -17.62 -0.18 5.47
N ILE A 182 -18.25 -0.26 6.65
CA ILE A 182 -17.57 0.02 7.92
C ILE A 182 -16.51 -1.02 8.26
N GLY A 183 -16.76 -2.31 7.96
CA GLY A 183 -15.80 -3.38 8.17
C GLY A 183 -14.54 -3.21 7.30
N LYS A 184 -14.71 -2.71 6.06
CA LYS A 184 -13.59 -2.35 5.19
C LYS A 184 -12.76 -1.20 5.76
N ILE A 185 -13.41 -0.13 6.25
CA ILE A 185 -12.73 1.01 6.86
C ILE A 185 -11.91 0.56 8.07
N ILE A 186 -12.51 -0.16 9.01
CA ILE A 186 -11.84 -0.59 10.24
C ILE A 186 -10.69 -1.56 9.92
N GLY A 187 -10.90 -2.49 8.98
CA GLY A 187 -9.87 -3.42 8.53
C GLY A 187 -8.66 -2.73 7.88
N ILE A 188 -8.86 -1.55 7.28
CA ILE A 188 -7.79 -0.71 6.74
C ILE A 188 -7.14 0.15 7.83
N TRP A 189 -7.95 0.75 8.70
CA TRP A 189 -7.52 1.79 9.62
C TRP A 189 -6.39 1.35 10.54
N PHE A 190 -6.59 0.24 11.26
CA PHE A 190 -5.66 -0.18 12.31
C PHE A 190 -4.29 -0.60 11.75
N PRO A 191 -4.17 -1.47 10.73
CA PRO A 191 -2.85 -1.83 10.21
C PRO A 191 -2.10 -0.64 9.59
N VAL A 192 -2.83 0.29 8.95
CA VAL A 192 -2.20 1.51 8.40
C VAL A 192 -1.70 2.42 9.50
N MET A 193 -2.52 2.70 10.51
CA MET A 193 -2.12 3.47 11.69
C MET A 193 -0.90 2.84 12.37
N THR A 194 -0.85 1.51 12.48
CA THR A 194 0.30 0.81 13.09
C THR A 194 1.59 1.05 12.35
N PHE A 195 1.66 0.89 11.02
CA PHE A 195 2.94 1.08 10.32
C PHE A 195 3.41 2.55 10.35
N VAL A 196 2.48 3.50 10.35
CA VAL A 196 2.80 4.94 10.45
C VAL A 196 3.30 5.27 11.84
N ALA A 197 2.63 4.81 12.89
CA ALA A 197 3.03 5.03 14.28
C ALA A 197 4.40 4.41 14.61
N ILE A 198 4.72 3.26 14.02
CA ILE A 198 6.04 2.61 14.14
C ILE A 198 7.11 3.36 13.35
N GLY A 199 6.75 4.02 12.24
CA GLY A 199 7.68 4.75 11.39
C GLY A 199 8.29 3.91 10.26
N PHE A 200 7.56 2.90 9.75
CA PHE A 200 8.04 2.10 8.62
C PHE A 200 8.07 2.88 7.28
N GLN A 201 8.91 2.41 6.34
CA GLN A 201 9.11 3.04 5.03
C GLN A 201 8.10 2.53 3.98
N HIS A 202 7.25 3.41 3.46
CA HIS A 202 6.29 3.11 2.40
C HIS A 202 6.68 3.82 1.10
N VAL A 203 6.91 3.08 0.01
CA VAL A 203 7.43 3.65 -1.24
C VAL A 203 6.56 4.78 -1.76
N VAL A 204 5.23 4.62 -1.79
CA VAL A 204 4.31 5.65 -2.33
C VAL A 204 4.16 6.85 -1.39
N ALA A 205 4.29 6.65 -0.07
CA ALA A 205 4.28 7.77 0.87
C ALA A 205 5.57 8.60 0.73
N ASN A 206 6.70 7.92 0.49
CA ASN A 206 7.97 8.54 0.20
C ASN A 206 7.98 9.29 -1.14
N MET A 207 7.20 8.84 -2.13
CA MET A 207 6.97 9.57 -3.40
C MET A 207 6.26 10.93 -3.21
N PHE A 208 5.73 11.23 -2.02
CA PHE A 208 5.15 12.53 -1.67
C PHE A 208 6.09 13.34 -0.78
N VAL A 209 6.41 12.83 0.42
CA VAL A 209 7.06 13.66 1.45
C VAL A 209 8.49 14.06 1.09
N ILE A 210 9.22 13.20 0.37
CA ILE A 210 10.58 13.51 -0.07
C ILE A 210 10.54 14.54 -1.21
N PRO A 211 9.74 14.36 -2.29
CA PRO A 211 9.53 15.43 -3.27
C PRO A 211 9.04 16.75 -2.70
N ALA A 212 8.17 16.76 -1.68
CA ALA A 212 7.75 18.00 -1.03
C ALA A 212 8.93 18.77 -0.42
N ALA A 213 9.87 18.06 0.21
CA ALA A 213 11.12 18.66 0.72
C ALA A 213 12.14 19.02 -0.38
N ILE A 214 12.11 18.32 -1.53
CA ILE A 214 12.91 18.68 -2.70
C ILE A 214 12.41 20.00 -3.32
N PHE A 215 11.10 20.17 -3.47
CA PHE A 215 10.52 21.39 -4.04
C PHE A 215 10.72 22.63 -3.16
N SER A 216 10.84 22.45 -1.84
CA SER A 216 11.23 23.53 -0.93
C SER A 216 12.75 23.77 -0.86
N GLY A 217 13.56 23.03 -1.63
CA GLY A 217 15.00 23.25 -1.78
C GLY A 217 15.87 22.62 -0.68
N HIS A 218 15.32 21.69 0.12
CA HIS A 218 16.04 21.09 1.25
C HIS A 218 16.69 19.74 0.95
N LEU A 219 16.29 19.07 -0.13
CA LEU A 219 16.80 17.76 -0.56
C LEU A 219 16.90 17.71 -2.09
N THR A 220 17.56 16.68 -2.61
CA THR A 220 17.72 16.48 -4.05
C THR A 220 17.14 15.14 -4.52
N TRP A 221 16.82 15.06 -5.81
CA TRP A 221 16.40 13.81 -6.45
C TRP A 221 17.49 12.73 -6.40
N ILE A 222 18.77 13.14 -6.36
CA ILE A 222 19.91 12.23 -6.27
C ILE A 222 19.93 11.54 -4.90
N GLU A 223 19.67 12.28 -3.82
CA GLU A 223 19.57 11.71 -2.47
C GLU A 223 18.34 10.79 -2.33
N TYR A 224 17.25 11.07 -3.05
CA TYR A 224 16.04 10.25 -3.02
C TYR A 224 16.20 8.90 -3.73
N PHE A 225 16.95 8.84 -4.83
CA PHE A 225 16.97 7.66 -5.70
C PHE A 225 17.37 6.35 -4.98
N PRO A 226 18.40 6.31 -4.12
CA PRO A 226 18.73 5.10 -3.36
C PRO A 226 17.58 4.65 -2.44
N ASN A 227 16.97 5.59 -1.69
CA ASN A 227 15.83 5.28 -0.83
C ASN A 227 14.69 4.65 -1.63
N PHE A 228 14.34 5.22 -2.79
CA PHE A 228 13.30 4.68 -3.65
C PHE A 228 13.54 3.20 -3.99
N ILE A 229 14.76 2.84 -4.40
CA ILE A 229 15.11 1.47 -4.77
C ILE A 229 14.97 0.50 -3.59
N PHE A 230 15.60 0.79 -2.45
CA PHE A 230 15.58 -0.13 -1.31
C PHE A 230 14.18 -0.27 -0.72
N VAL A 231 13.42 0.82 -0.63
CA VAL A 231 12.05 0.81 -0.11
C VAL A 231 11.11 0.10 -1.08
N PHE A 232 11.27 0.27 -2.40
CA PHE A 232 10.47 -0.44 -3.40
C PHE A 232 10.64 -1.96 -3.29
N PHE A 233 11.88 -2.45 -3.27
CA PHE A 233 12.14 -3.89 -3.19
C PHE A 233 11.79 -4.47 -1.82
N GLY A 234 11.98 -3.72 -0.74
CA GLY A 234 11.54 -4.13 0.60
C GLY A 234 10.01 -4.24 0.67
N ASN A 235 9.27 -3.27 0.11
CA ASN A 235 7.82 -3.36 0.01
C ASN A 235 7.40 -4.56 -0.87
N LEU A 236 8.06 -4.81 -2.00
CA LEU A 236 7.76 -5.98 -2.85
C LEU A 236 7.95 -7.29 -2.07
N ALA A 237 9.05 -7.43 -1.34
CA ALA A 237 9.31 -8.58 -0.49
C ALA A 237 8.24 -8.74 0.61
N GLY A 238 7.83 -7.65 1.27
CA GLY A 238 6.74 -7.69 2.26
C GLY A 238 5.42 -8.19 1.69
N GLY A 239 5.01 -7.69 0.53
CA GLY A 239 3.74 -8.12 -0.10
C GLY A 239 3.79 -9.55 -0.66
N MET A 240 4.90 -9.90 -1.33
CA MET A 240 5.04 -11.20 -1.99
C MET A 240 5.39 -12.32 -1.00
N LEU A 241 6.42 -12.14 -0.18
CA LEU A 241 7.00 -13.22 0.63
C LEU A 241 6.32 -13.38 2.00
N PHE A 242 5.75 -12.31 2.56
CA PHE A 242 5.13 -12.34 3.88
C PHE A 242 3.61 -12.38 3.87
N VAL A 243 2.98 -12.18 2.69
CA VAL A 243 1.52 -12.27 2.55
C VAL A 243 1.14 -13.22 1.43
N ALA A 244 1.47 -12.92 0.17
CA ALA A 244 0.98 -13.71 -0.96
C ALA A 244 1.45 -15.18 -0.89
N LEU A 245 2.76 -15.43 -0.69
CA LEU A 245 3.33 -16.77 -0.67
C LEU A 245 2.85 -17.63 0.53
N PRO A 246 2.86 -17.15 1.79
CA PRO A 246 2.38 -17.95 2.91
C PRO A 246 0.91 -18.34 2.78
N TYR A 247 0.04 -17.39 2.39
CA TYR A 247 -1.38 -17.68 2.21
C TYR A 247 -1.65 -18.59 1.01
N PHE A 248 -0.91 -18.42 -0.09
CA PHE A 248 -0.93 -19.37 -1.19
C PHE A 248 -0.56 -20.78 -0.73
N ILE A 249 0.56 -20.99 -0.04
CA ILE A 249 0.98 -22.32 0.42
C ILE A 249 -0.05 -22.93 1.39
N SER A 250 -0.62 -22.10 2.26
CA SER A 250 -1.53 -22.56 3.32
C SER A 250 -2.91 -22.96 2.81
N TYR A 251 -3.42 -22.24 1.79
CA TYR A 251 -4.80 -22.37 1.32
C TYR A 251 -4.94 -22.85 -0.12
N ASN A 252 -3.86 -22.95 -0.88
CA ASN A 252 -3.86 -23.59 -2.21
C ASN A 252 -3.82 -25.12 -2.09
N LYS A 253 -4.74 -25.70 -1.32
CA LYS A 253 -5.07 -27.12 -1.50
C LYS A 253 -5.83 -27.21 -2.81
N LYS A 254 -5.38 -28.08 -3.72
CA LYS A 254 -6.11 -28.41 -4.95
C LYS A 254 -7.57 -28.61 -4.56
N LEU A 255 -8.47 -27.73 -5.03
CA LEU A 255 -9.89 -28.02 -5.00
C LEU A 255 -10.03 -29.42 -5.61
N PRO A 256 -10.66 -30.39 -4.90
CA PRO A 256 -10.88 -31.70 -5.47
C PRO A 256 -11.53 -31.49 -6.83
N SER A 257 -11.04 -32.21 -7.85
CA SER A 257 -11.62 -32.15 -9.19
C SER A 257 -13.13 -32.33 -9.11
N ASN A 258 -13.90 -31.82 -10.08
CA ASN A 258 -15.35 -32.06 -10.11
C ASN A 258 -15.71 -33.57 -9.97
N LYS A 259 -14.79 -34.47 -10.36
CA LYS A 259 -14.88 -35.91 -10.09
C LYS A 259 -14.72 -36.27 -8.61
N GLU A 260 -13.69 -35.76 -7.93
CA GLU A 260 -13.49 -36.00 -6.48
C GLU A 260 -14.61 -35.37 -5.63
N GLN A 261 -15.16 -34.22 -6.02
CA GLN A 261 -16.32 -33.62 -5.34
C GLN A 261 -17.59 -34.45 -5.54
N ALA A 262 -17.78 -35.03 -6.73
CA ALA A 262 -18.89 -35.94 -7.00
C ALA A 262 -18.74 -37.28 -6.26
N GLU A 263 -17.52 -37.79 -6.10
CA GLU A 263 -17.23 -38.99 -5.32
C GLU A 263 -17.41 -38.77 -3.81
N LEU A 264 -17.00 -37.61 -3.29
CA LEU A 264 -17.21 -37.22 -1.89
C LEU A 264 -18.71 -37.08 -1.58
N LYS A 265 -19.50 -36.49 -2.49
CA LYS A 265 -20.97 -36.43 -2.36
C LYS A 265 -21.64 -37.80 -2.46
N LYS A 266 -21.12 -38.74 -3.25
CA LYS A 266 -21.64 -40.12 -3.28
C LYS A 266 -21.35 -40.87 -1.99
N LYS A 267 -20.14 -40.72 -1.43
CA LYS A 267 -19.76 -41.37 -0.17
C LYS A 267 -20.51 -40.83 1.05
N SER A 268 -20.92 -39.57 1.05
CA SER A 268 -21.70 -38.97 2.16
C SER A 268 -23.19 -39.30 2.14
N VAL A 269 -23.71 -39.88 1.05
CA VAL A 269 -25.12 -40.29 0.90
C VAL A 269 -25.29 -41.80 1.13
N SER A 270 -24.19 -42.56 1.14
CA SER A 270 -24.15 -44.00 1.38
C SER A 270 -23.76 -44.40 2.81
N ALA A 271 -23.62 -43.44 3.72
CA ALA A 271 -23.39 -43.63 5.16
C ALA A 271 -24.59 -43.08 5.92
#